data_AF-A0A920EYH0-F1
#
_entry.id   AF-A0A920EYH0-F1
#
_cell.length_a   1.000
_cell.length_b   1.000
_cell.length_c   1.000
_cell.angle_alpha   90.00
_cell.angle_beta   90.00
_cell.angle_gamma   90.00
#
_symmetry.space_group_name_H-M   'P 1'
#
loop_
_entity.id
_entity.type
_entity.pdbx_description
1 polymer ?
#
loop_
_entity_poly.entity_id
_entity_poly.type
_entity_poly.pdbx_seq_one_letter_code
_entity_poly.pdbx_strand_id
1 'polypeptide(L)'
;MKGSPAVFQTRRTVEDGWVKGQASELDYDERNSMFLLKGNARLVRLENGKIKEEVSGDELSYNSDSEIYKAITEPGETRTRMTVIPKPSNE
;
A
#
# COMPACT_ATOMS: atom_id res chain seq x y z
N MET A 1 17.11 -16.75 -9.25
CA MET A 1 16.66 -15.45 -9.79
C MET A 1 15.44 -15.03 -8.98
N LYS A 2 15.43 -13.83 -8.38
CA LYS A 2 14.18 -13.26 -7.85
C LYS A 2 13.35 -12.81 -9.07
N GLY A 3 12.10 -13.24 -9.16
CA GLY A 3 11.18 -12.84 -10.24
C GLY A 3 10.82 -11.35 -10.16
N SER A 4 10.05 -10.86 -11.13
CA SER A 4 9.43 -9.53 -11.04
C SER A 4 8.52 -9.44 -9.81
N PRO A 5 8.44 -8.27 -9.14
CA PRO A 5 7.58 -8.13 -7.96
C PRO A 5 6.11 -8.42 -8.31
N ALA A 6 5.41 -9.04 -7.37
CA ALA A 6 3.95 -9.17 -7.43
C ALA A 6 3.31 -7.78 -7.28
N VAL A 7 2.23 -7.54 -8.01
CA VAL A 7 1.54 -6.24 -8.02
C VAL A 7 0.03 -6.41 -7.93
N PHE A 8 -0.66 -5.46 -7.30
CA PHE A 8 -2.12 -5.35 -7.37
C PHE A 8 -2.56 -3.90 -7.51
N GLN A 9 -3.80 -3.74 -7.98
CA GLN A 9 -4.51 -2.47 -7.99
C GLN A 9 -5.97 -2.71 -7.66
N THR A 10 -6.52 -1.93 -6.72
CA THR A 10 -7.94 -1.96 -6.35
C THR A 10 -8.52 -0.56 -6.32
N ARG A 11 -9.80 -0.45 -6.65
CA ARG A 11 -10.53 0.82 -6.64
C ARG A 11 -11.07 1.06 -5.23
N ARG A 12 -10.98 2.31 -4.76
CA ARG A 12 -11.58 2.74 -3.50
C ARG A 12 -13.02 3.20 -3.74
N THR A 13 -13.77 3.40 -2.66
CA THR A 13 -15.14 3.94 -2.70
C THR A 13 -15.18 5.45 -3.00
N VAL A 14 -14.07 6.17 -2.76
CA VAL A 14 -13.94 7.59 -3.13
C VAL A 14 -13.78 7.78 -4.64
N GLU A 15 -14.26 8.91 -5.15
CA GLU A 15 -14.15 9.27 -6.57
C GLU A 15 -12.67 9.28 -7.02
N ASP A 16 -12.40 8.61 -8.15
CA ASP A 16 -11.06 8.39 -8.71
C ASP A 16 -10.01 7.91 -7.70
N GLY A 17 -10.47 7.20 -6.66
CA GLY A 17 -9.64 6.61 -5.63
C GLY A 17 -9.08 5.26 -6.04
N TRP A 18 -7.76 5.11 -5.91
CA TRP A 18 -7.08 3.85 -6.17
C TRP A 18 -6.09 3.51 -5.07
N VAL A 19 -5.90 2.22 -4.82
CA VAL A 19 -4.77 1.68 -4.09
C VAL A 19 -3.99 0.78 -5.02
N LYS A 20 -2.66 0.96 -5.05
CA LYS A 20 -1.73 0.12 -5.76
C LYS A 20 -0.74 -0.45 -4.77
N GLY A 21 -0.35 -1.71 -4.93
CA GLY A 21 0.68 -2.32 -4.10
C GLY A 21 1.64 -3.17 -4.90
N GLN A 22 2.86 -3.28 -4.40
CA GLN A 22 3.90 -4.15 -4.94
C GLN A 22 4.75 -4.75 -3.82
N ALA A 23 5.19 -5.98 -4.01
CA ALA A 23 6.06 -6.71 -3.08
C ALA A 23 6.73 -7.92 -3.74
N SER A 24 7.60 -8.60 -3.00
CA SER A 24 8.18 -9.87 -3.46
C SER A 24 7.14 -10.99 -3.46
N GLU A 25 6.26 -11.00 -2.46
CA GLU A 25 5.14 -11.93 -2.30
C GLU A 25 3.86 -11.15 -2.00
N LEU A 26 2.74 -11.62 -2.55
CA LEU A 26 1.41 -11.04 -2.35
C LEU A 26 0.40 -12.16 -2.08
N ASP A 27 -0.21 -12.12 -0.90
CA ASP A 27 -1.36 -12.94 -0.55
C ASP A 27 -2.62 -12.07 -0.52
N TYR A 28 -3.75 -12.61 -1.00
CA TYR A 28 -5.06 -11.98 -0.89
C TYR A 28 -6.06 -12.93 -0.25
N ASP A 29 -6.60 -12.52 0.89
CA ASP A 29 -7.74 -13.16 1.55
C ASP A 29 -9.01 -12.42 1.16
N GLU A 30 -9.76 -12.97 0.20
CA GLU A 30 -11.03 -12.42 -0.28
C GLU A 30 -12.08 -12.34 0.82
N ARG A 31 -12.12 -13.32 1.74
CA ARG A 31 -13.13 -13.38 2.79
C ARG A 31 -12.98 -12.21 3.77
N ASN A 32 -11.75 -11.79 4.03
CA ASN A 32 -11.43 -10.71 4.95
C ASN A 32 -11.01 -9.42 4.23
N SER A 33 -11.10 -9.38 2.90
CA SER A 33 -10.69 -8.24 2.08
C SER A 33 -9.26 -7.77 2.39
N MET A 34 -8.34 -8.70 2.65
CA MET A 34 -7.02 -8.41 3.18
C MET A 34 -5.92 -8.76 2.19
N PHE A 35 -5.11 -7.77 1.85
CA PHE A 35 -3.85 -7.94 1.12
C PHE A 35 -2.70 -8.02 2.12
N LEU A 36 -1.82 -9.00 1.93
CA LEU A 36 -0.58 -9.14 2.68
C LEU A 36 0.59 -9.10 1.70
N LEU A 37 1.47 -8.12 1.88
CA LEU A 37 2.62 -7.83 1.03
C LEU A 37 3.88 -8.12 1.83
N LYS A 38 4.77 -8.98 1.32
CA LYS A 38 6.03 -9.32 2.01
C LYS A 38 7.25 -9.10 1.13
N GLY A 39 8.31 -8.58 1.74
CA GLY A 39 9.60 -8.30 1.14
C GLY A 39 9.57 -7.09 0.20
N ASN A 40 10.19 -5.99 0.62
CA ASN A 40 10.17 -4.70 -0.10
C ASN A 40 8.73 -4.23 -0.40
N ALA A 41 7.84 -4.36 0.58
CA ALA A 41 6.43 -4.02 0.43
C ALA A 41 6.25 -2.50 0.27
N ARG A 42 5.44 -2.11 -0.73
CA ARG A 42 5.08 -0.71 -0.97
C ARG A 42 3.62 -0.61 -1.39
N LEU A 43 2.91 0.34 -0.80
CA LEU A 43 1.54 0.69 -1.11
C LEU A 43 1.44 2.18 -1.44
N VAL A 44 0.72 2.51 -2.50
CA VAL A 44 0.46 3.87 -2.95
C VAL A 44 -1.05 4.09 -3.05
N ARG A 45 -1.54 5.12 -2.37
CA ARG A 45 -2.91 5.60 -2.47
C ARG A 45 -2.97 6.79 -3.41
N LEU A 46 -3.87 6.72 -4.38
CA LEU A 46 -4.12 7.76 -5.38
C LEU A 46 -5.53 8.32 -5.21
N GLU A 47 -5.66 9.62 -5.45
CA GLU A 47 -6.95 10.30 -5.67
C GLU A 47 -6.79 11.23 -6.86
N ASN A 48 -7.72 11.17 -7.83
CA ASN A 48 -7.64 11.97 -9.06
C ASN A 48 -6.30 11.80 -9.80
N GLY A 49 -5.76 10.58 -9.81
CA GLY A 49 -4.47 10.25 -10.40
C GLY A 49 -3.24 10.77 -9.67
N LYS A 50 -3.39 11.49 -8.54
CA LYS A 50 -2.28 12.03 -7.74
C LYS A 50 -2.00 11.16 -6.53
N ILE A 51 -0.72 10.97 -6.19
CA ILE A 51 -0.32 10.31 -4.95
C ILE A 51 -0.80 11.15 -3.77
N LYS A 52 -1.50 10.50 -2.85
CA LYS A 52 -1.95 11.08 -1.58
C LYS A 52 -1.16 10.52 -0.42
N GLU A 53 -0.93 9.22 -0.44
CA GLU A 53 -0.18 8.52 0.59
C GLU A 53 0.69 7.44 -0.03
N GLU A 54 1.85 7.25 0.58
CA GLU A 54 2.75 6.16 0.28
C GLU A 54 3.21 5.53 1.59
N VAL A 55 3.13 4.20 1.66
CA VAL A 55 3.55 3.39 2.80
C VAL A 55 4.49 2.31 2.31
N SER A 56 5.58 2.07 3.04
CA SER A 56 6.55 1.03 2.73
C SER A 56 7.11 0.40 4.01
N GLY A 57 7.56 -0.84 3.89
CA GLY A 57 8.17 -1.65 4.96
C GLY A 57 8.55 -3.03 4.45
N ASP A 58 8.94 -3.93 5.35
CA ASP A 58 9.27 -5.31 4.99
C ASP A 58 8.00 -6.13 4.82
N GLU A 59 7.03 -5.95 5.72
CA GLU A 59 5.68 -6.49 5.62
C GLU A 59 4.65 -5.36 5.68
N LEU A 60 3.63 -5.44 4.83
CA LEU A 60 2.49 -4.52 4.83
C LEU A 60 1.19 -5.30 4.70
N SER A 61 0.24 -5.05 5.59
CA SER A 61 -1.15 -5.50 5.43
C SER A 61 -2.06 -4.34 5.08
N TYR A 62 -3.05 -4.59 4.22
CA TYR A 62 -4.06 -3.63 3.82
C TYR A 62 -5.44 -4.29 3.76
N ASN A 63 -6.40 -3.77 4.51
CA ASN A 63 -7.79 -4.19 4.42
C ASN A 63 -8.56 -3.20 3.51
N SER A 64 -9.12 -3.68 2.40
CA SER A 64 -9.75 -2.81 1.41
C SER A 64 -11.11 -2.25 1.84
N ASP A 65 -11.79 -2.89 2.79
CA ASP A 65 -13.13 -2.47 3.24
C ASP A 65 -13.06 -1.34 4.29
N SER A 66 -12.18 -1.52 5.27
CA SER A 66 -11.93 -0.55 6.35
C SER A 66 -10.89 0.51 5.97
N GLU A 67 -10.16 0.28 4.88
CA GLU A 67 -9.05 1.12 4.42
C GLU A 67 -7.85 1.22 5.39
N ILE A 68 -7.74 0.31 6.36
CA ILE A 68 -6.66 0.29 7.34
C ILE A 68 -5.42 -0.40 6.75
N TYR A 69 -4.25 0.19 6.97
CA TYR A 69 -2.95 -0.42 6.68
C TYR A 69 -2.09 -0.55 7.94
N LYS A 70 -1.28 -1.61 7.99
CA LYS A 70 -0.24 -1.82 9.02
C LYS A 70 1.07 -2.16 8.31
N ALA A 71 2.15 -1.50 8.69
CA ALA A 71 3.49 -1.78 8.17
C ALA A 71 4.43 -2.19 9.31
N ILE A 72 5.22 -3.23 9.08
CA ILE A 72 6.20 -3.76 10.02
C ILE A 72 7.55 -3.83 9.32
N THR A 73 8.61 -3.53 10.05
CA THR A 73 10.00 -3.67 9.62
C THR A 73 10.72 -4.57 10.62
N GLU A 74 11.50 -5.53 10.13
CA GLU A 74 12.38 -6.31 10.98
C GLU A 74 13.67 -5.53 11.28
N PRO A 75 14.20 -5.61 12.51
CA PRO A 75 15.46 -4.94 12.85
C PRO A 75 16.60 -5.36 11.91
N GLY A 76 17.17 -4.40 11.17
CA GLY A 76 18.28 -4.64 10.23
C GLY A 76 17.90 -4.54 8.75
N GLU A 77 16.61 -4.45 8.41
CA GLU A 77 16.10 -4.23 7.05
C GLU A 77 15.52 -2.81 6.84
N THR A 78 14.75 -2.63 5.76
CA THR A 78 14.29 -1.35 5.20
C THR A 78 13.32 -0.66 6.16
N ARG A 79 13.66 0.53 6.66
CA ARG A 79 12.80 1.28 7.61
C ARG A 79 11.38 1.51 7.07
N THR A 80 10.37 1.26 7.91
CA THR A 80 8.99 1.71 7.65
C THR A 80 9.01 3.20 7.33
N ARG A 81 8.45 3.56 6.16
CA ARG A 81 8.28 4.96 5.75
C ARG A 81 6.83 5.18 5.34
N MET A 82 6.24 6.21 5.93
CA MET A 82 4.94 6.75 5.55
C MET A 82 5.12 8.19 5.08
N THR A 83 4.58 8.52 3.91
CA THR A 83 4.55 9.88 3.37
C THR A 83 3.11 10.26 3.06
N VAL A 84 2.66 11.37 3.64
CA VAL A 84 1.32 11.93 3.40
C VAL A 84 1.50 13.24 2.64
N ILE A 85 0.80 13.38 1.52
CA ILE A 85 0.86 14.57 0.67
C ILE A 85 -0.36 15.45 0.98
N PRO A 86 -0.16 16.59 1.68
CA PRO A 86 -1.23 17.52 1.99
C PRO A 86 -1.88 18.05 0.73
N LYS A 87 -3.17 18.40 0.81
CA LYS A 87 -3.76 19.26 -0.22
C LYS A 87 -3.17 20.67 -0.01
N PRO A 88 -2.77 21.39 -1.08
CA PRO A 88 -2.41 22.79 -0.93
C PRO A 88 -3.60 23.54 -0.31
N SER A 89 -3.31 24.44 0.63
CA SER A 89 -4.31 25.36 1.16
C SER A 89 -4.82 26.22 0.02
N ASN A 90 -6.12 26.25 -0.23
CA ASN A 90 -6.70 27.35 -0.99
C ASN A 90 -6.77 28.54 -0.03
N GLU A 91 -5.93 29.55 -0.22
CA GLU A 91 -6.17 30.90 0.30
C GLU A 91 -7.24 31.61 -0.52
#